data_AF-R9T4P5-F1
#
_entry.id   AF-R9T4P5-F1
#
_cell.length_a   1.000
_cell.length_b   1.000
_cell.length_c   1.000
_cell.angle_alpha   90.00
_cell.angle_beta   90.00
_cell.angle_gamma   90.00
#
_symmetry.space_group_name_H-M   'P 1'
#
loop_
_entity.id
_entity.type
_entity.pdbx_description
1 polymer ?
#
loop_
_entity_poly.entity_id
_entity_poly.type
_entity_poly.pdbx_seq_one_letter_code
_entity_poly.pdbx_strand_id
1 'polypeptide(L)'
;MNPSGRRKRLKNKDKINLQLIDERYMMVDVERRKALLWRSVASIILLFGLMIFMVCWVLLASPDMSNAVNAAVTLIAVLVAVGALISIWITWSISFPVPVQPGYYHSNRKIRAVTAGVCLIIWAVFGIMWIIFFSGDYSIFQNTGILLAATVVILGVGWVASEIGRH
;
A
#
# COMPACT_ATOMS: atom_id res chain seq x y z
N MET A 1 11.41 1.74 -61.17
CA MET A 1 10.74 1.32 -59.90
C MET A 1 9.40 2.04 -59.81
N ASN A 2 8.26 1.35 -59.80
CA ASN A 2 6.94 1.98 -59.87
C ASN A 2 6.59 2.69 -58.53
N PRO A 3 6.44 4.04 -58.51
CA PRO A 3 6.22 4.81 -57.28
C PRO A 3 4.87 4.51 -56.60
N SER A 4 3.87 4.05 -57.37
CA SER A 4 2.54 3.70 -56.83
C SER A 4 2.58 2.45 -55.94
N GLY A 5 3.42 1.46 -56.28
CA GLY A 5 3.60 0.24 -55.49
C GLY A 5 4.31 0.49 -54.16
N ARG A 6 5.22 1.47 -54.11
CA ARG A 6 5.95 1.86 -52.90
C ARG A 6 5.04 2.49 -51.85
N ARG A 7 4.13 3.40 -52.27
CA ARG A 7 3.13 4.01 -51.38
C ARG A 7 2.17 2.99 -50.78
N LYS A 8 1.71 2.02 -51.58
CA LYS A 8 0.82 0.95 -51.07
C LYS A 8 1.52 0.09 -50.02
N ARG A 9 2.80 -0.25 -50.21
CA ARG A 9 3.59 -1.00 -49.20
C ARG A 9 3.78 -0.23 -47.91
N LEU A 10 4.08 1.07 -47.98
CA LEU A 10 4.24 1.93 -46.79
C LEU A 10 2.93 2.02 -46.01
N LYS A 11 1.82 2.34 -46.68
CA LYS A 11 0.49 2.39 -46.05
C LYS A 11 0.09 1.06 -45.40
N ASN A 12 0.47 -0.07 -46.00
CA ASN A 12 0.23 -1.39 -45.41
C ASN A 12 1.11 -1.65 -44.19
N LYS A 13 2.39 -1.27 -44.25
CA LYS A 13 3.33 -1.39 -43.12
C LYS A 13 2.90 -0.54 -41.93
N ASP A 14 2.42 0.67 -42.19
CA ASP A 14 1.92 1.57 -41.15
C ASP A 14 0.66 1.02 -40.47
N LYS A 15 -0.26 0.44 -41.25
CA LYS A 15 -1.44 -0.26 -40.71
C LYS A 15 -1.05 -1.44 -39.83
N ILE A 16 -0.09 -2.26 -40.26
CA ILE A 16 0.40 -3.40 -39.48
C ILE A 16 1.04 -2.94 -38.17
N ASN A 17 1.86 -1.88 -38.22
CA ASN A 17 2.45 -1.30 -37.01
C ASN A 17 1.38 -0.77 -36.05
N LEU A 18 0.34 -0.10 -36.56
CA LEU A 18 -0.75 0.42 -35.74
C LEU A 18 -1.51 -0.72 -35.05
N GLN A 19 -1.80 -1.81 -35.76
CA GLN A 19 -2.46 -3.00 -35.19
C GLN A 19 -1.60 -3.67 -34.12
N LEU A 20 -0.29 -3.84 -34.37
CA LEU A 20 0.63 -4.42 -33.38
C LEU A 20 0.76 -3.57 -32.11
N ILE A 21 0.66 -2.25 -32.25
CA ILE A 21 0.67 -1.31 -31.14
C ILE A 21 -0.64 -1.45 -30.34
N ASP A 22 -1.79 -1.47 -31.02
CA ASP A 22 -3.10 -1.60 -30.40
C ASP A 22 -3.26 -2.94 -29.65
N GLU A 23 -2.84 -4.06 -30.28
CA GLU A 23 -2.78 -5.37 -29.63
C GLU A 23 -1.89 -5.36 -28.39
N ARG A 24 -0.72 -4.71 -28.43
CA ARG A 24 0.14 -4.59 -27.26
C ARG A 24 -0.50 -3.80 -26.13
N TYR A 25 -1.17 -2.69 -26.43
CA TYR A 25 -1.87 -1.91 -25.41
C TYR A 25 -3.03 -2.71 -24.79
N MET A 26 -3.81 -3.40 -25.63
CA MET A 26 -4.91 -4.27 -25.19
C MET A 26 -4.43 -5.38 -24.24
N MET A 27 -3.29 -6.02 -24.54
CA MET A 27 -2.71 -7.08 -23.70
C MET A 27 -2.25 -6.54 -22.33
N VAL A 28 -1.59 -5.38 -22.30
CA VAL A 28 -1.15 -4.72 -21.05
C VAL A 28 -2.35 -4.34 -20.18
N ASP A 29 -3.44 -3.86 -20.78
CA ASP A 29 -4.66 -3.51 -20.05
C ASP A 29 -5.38 -4.73 -19.44
N VAL A 30 -5.34 -5.87 -20.12
CA VAL A 30 -5.90 -7.13 -19.62
C VAL A 30 -5.09 -7.64 -18.41
N GLU A 31 -3.76 -7.65 -18.51
CA GLU A 31 -2.89 -8.03 -17.39
C GLU A 31 -3.06 -7.11 -16.18
N ARG A 32 -3.14 -5.79 -16.42
CA ARG A 32 -3.38 -4.80 -15.37
C ARG A 32 -4.72 -5.00 -14.68
N ARG A 33 -5.79 -5.29 -15.44
CA ARG A 33 -7.12 -5.60 -14.88
C ARG A 33 -7.10 -6.87 -14.03
N LYS A 34 -6.53 -7.97 -14.53
CA LYS A 34 -6.39 -9.22 -13.76
C LYS A 34 -5.59 -9.01 -12.47
N ALA A 35 -4.49 -8.27 -12.55
CA ALA A 35 -3.63 -7.94 -11.42
C ALA A 35 -4.35 -7.09 -10.35
N LEU A 36 -5.23 -6.17 -10.76
CA LEU A 36 -6.07 -5.37 -9.84
C LEU A 36 -7.18 -6.20 -9.21
N LEU A 37 -7.85 -7.06 -9.99
CA LEU A 37 -8.94 -7.91 -9.51
C LEU A 37 -8.47 -8.85 -8.39
N TRP A 38 -7.36 -9.58 -8.59
CA TRP A 38 -6.81 -10.48 -7.58
C TRP A 38 -6.47 -9.77 -6.26
N ARG A 39 -5.90 -8.56 -6.34
CA ARG A 39 -5.52 -7.79 -5.13
C ARG A 39 -6.73 -7.25 -4.38
N SER A 40 -7.78 -6.90 -5.12
CA SER A 40 -9.06 -6.49 -4.55
C SER A 40 -9.70 -7.67 -3.81
N VAL A 41 -9.73 -8.85 -4.44
CA VAL A 41 -10.19 -10.11 -3.81
C VAL A 41 -9.37 -10.43 -2.57
N ALA A 42 -8.03 -10.34 -2.62
CA ALA A 42 -7.17 -10.59 -1.47
C ALA A 42 -7.44 -9.59 -0.32
N SER A 43 -7.67 -8.32 -0.63
CA SER A 43 -8.00 -7.29 0.37
C SER A 43 -9.34 -7.56 1.06
N ILE A 44 -10.34 -8.01 0.28
CA ILE A 44 -11.66 -8.42 0.78
C ILE A 44 -11.52 -9.65 1.69
N ILE A 45 -10.83 -10.70 1.24
CA ILE A 45 -10.60 -11.92 2.02
C ILE A 45 -9.90 -11.59 3.34
N LEU A 46 -8.88 -10.73 3.30
CA LEU A 46 -8.15 -10.34 4.49
C LEU A 46 -9.02 -9.56 5.49
N LEU A 47 -9.88 -8.66 5.01
CA LEU A 47 -10.82 -7.93 5.85
C LEU A 47 -11.83 -8.87 6.53
N PHE A 48 -12.44 -9.78 5.76
CA PHE A 48 -13.37 -10.77 6.31
C PHE A 48 -12.67 -11.75 7.26
N GLY A 49 -11.45 -12.19 6.92
CA GLY A 49 -10.64 -13.04 7.77
C GLY A 49 -10.31 -12.37 9.11
N LEU A 50 -9.97 -11.08 9.10
CA LEU A 50 -9.76 -10.30 10.31
C LEU A 50 -11.05 -10.20 11.15
N MET A 51 -12.20 -9.95 10.52
CA MET A 51 -13.48 -9.89 11.23
C MET A 51 -13.86 -11.23 11.86
N ILE A 52 -13.72 -12.33 11.13
CA ILE A 52 -13.96 -13.68 11.66
C ILE A 52 -13.02 -13.96 12.83
N PHE A 53 -11.73 -13.63 12.70
CA PHE A 53 -10.77 -13.77 13.79
C PHE A 53 -11.18 -12.97 15.03
N MET A 54 -11.59 -11.71 14.87
CA MET A 54 -12.02 -10.86 15.99
C MET A 54 -13.25 -11.44 16.70
N VAL A 55 -14.24 -11.92 15.95
CA VAL A 55 -15.43 -12.56 16.51
C VAL A 55 -15.05 -13.82 17.28
N CYS A 56 -14.23 -14.69 16.70
CA CYS A 56 -13.75 -15.90 17.37
C CYS A 56 -12.93 -15.57 18.63
N TRP A 57 -12.04 -14.58 18.56
CA TRP A 57 -11.22 -14.17 19.69
C TRP A 57 -12.07 -13.69 20.87
N VAL A 58 -13.05 -12.81 20.60
CA VAL A 58 -13.94 -12.26 21.62
C VAL A 58 -14.80 -13.36 22.26
N LEU A 59 -15.31 -14.30 21.47
CA LEU A 59 -16.22 -15.35 21.98
C LEU A 59 -15.49 -16.49 22.70
N LEU A 60 -14.25 -16.81 22.30
CA LEU A 60 -13.59 -18.05 22.72
C LEU A 60 -12.42 -17.85 23.67
N ALA A 61 -11.73 -16.70 23.64
CA ALA A 61 -10.47 -16.51 24.37
C ALA A 61 -10.45 -15.22 25.22
N SER A 62 -11.17 -14.18 24.81
CA SER A 62 -11.18 -12.89 25.51
C SER A 62 -11.67 -12.94 26.96
N PRO A 63 -12.69 -13.75 27.35
CA PRO A 63 -13.23 -13.71 28.71
C PRO A 63 -12.23 -14.11 29.80
N ASP A 64 -11.28 -14.99 29.47
CA ASP A 64 -10.31 -15.54 30.42
C ASP A 64 -9.02 -14.71 30.51
N MET A 65 -8.92 -13.63 29.72
CA MET A 65 -7.70 -12.82 29.57
C MET A 65 -7.88 -11.42 30.18
N SER A 66 -6.77 -10.83 30.63
CA SER A 66 -6.79 -9.44 31.10
C SER A 66 -7.07 -8.48 29.94
N ASN A 67 -7.65 -7.31 30.26
CA ASN A 67 -7.95 -6.27 29.27
C ASN A 67 -6.71 -5.85 28.46
N ALA A 68 -5.53 -5.84 29.10
CA ALA A 68 -4.27 -5.51 28.44
C ALA A 68 -3.88 -6.56 27.38
N VAL A 69 -4.05 -7.85 27.69
CA VAL A 69 -3.78 -8.95 26.75
C VAL A 69 -4.75 -8.91 25.58
N ASN A 70 -6.04 -8.68 25.84
CA ASN A 70 -7.06 -8.55 24.79
C ASN A 70 -6.78 -7.39 23.84
N ALA A 71 -6.37 -6.23 24.37
CA ALA A 71 -5.97 -5.08 23.56
C ALA A 71 -4.73 -5.38 22.70
N ALA A 72 -3.73 -6.07 23.27
CA ALA A 72 -2.51 -6.43 22.56
C ALA A 72 -2.80 -7.39 21.39
N VAL A 73 -3.59 -8.45 21.59
CA VAL A 73 -3.91 -9.40 20.52
C VAL A 73 -4.71 -8.75 19.40
N THR A 74 -5.66 -7.88 19.75
CA THR A 74 -6.44 -7.10 18.77
C THR A 74 -5.51 -6.24 17.91
N LEU A 75 -4.56 -5.53 18.53
CA LEU A 75 -3.61 -4.68 17.80
C LEU A 75 -2.66 -5.49 16.91
N ILE A 76 -2.14 -6.63 17.40
CA ILE A 76 -1.29 -7.52 16.60
C ILE A 76 -2.03 -8.00 15.36
N ALA A 77 -3.29 -8.43 15.50
CA ALA A 77 -4.10 -8.90 14.37
C ALA A 77 -4.33 -7.81 13.33
N VAL A 78 -4.61 -6.57 13.77
CA VAL A 78 -4.76 -5.41 12.87
C VAL A 78 -3.44 -5.09 12.17
N LEU A 79 -2.32 -5.11 12.88
CA LEU A 79 -1.00 -4.83 12.29
C LEU A 79 -0.60 -5.87 11.25
N VAL A 80 -0.87 -7.14 11.50
CA VAL A 80 -0.64 -8.22 10.51
C VAL A 80 -1.48 -7.98 9.26
N ALA A 81 -2.75 -7.60 9.41
CA ALA A 81 -3.63 -7.30 8.28
C ALA A 81 -3.15 -6.06 7.49
N VAL A 82 -2.76 -4.98 8.18
CA VAL A 82 -2.23 -3.76 7.55
C VAL A 82 -0.92 -4.05 6.83
N GLY A 83 -0.01 -4.79 7.45
CA GLY A 83 1.25 -5.21 6.84
C GLY A 83 1.04 -6.01 5.56
N ALA A 84 0.14 -7.00 5.59
CA ALA A 84 -0.21 -7.80 4.41
C ALA A 84 -0.82 -6.93 3.28
N LEU A 85 -1.72 -6.00 3.61
CA LEU A 85 -2.27 -5.05 2.64
C LEU A 85 -1.17 -4.20 2.01
N ILE A 86 -0.30 -3.61 2.81
CA ILE A 86 0.80 -2.78 2.33
C ILE A 86 1.68 -3.58 1.35
N SER A 87 2.06 -4.81 1.67
CA SER A 87 2.85 -5.67 0.78
C SER A 87 2.14 -5.98 -0.56
N ILE A 88 0.83 -6.26 -0.51
CA ILE A 88 0.00 -6.54 -1.69
C ILE A 88 -0.03 -5.33 -2.66
N TRP A 89 -0.08 -4.12 -2.11
CA TRP A 89 -0.22 -2.88 -2.89
C TRP A 89 1.12 -2.24 -3.28
N ILE A 90 2.18 -2.34 -2.46
CA ILE A 90 3.52 -1.85 -2.80
C ILE A 90 4.08 -2.59 -4.00
N THR A 91 3.93 -3.91 -4.06
CA THR A 91 4.42 -4.71 -5.19
C THR A 91 3.82 -4.26 -6.53
N TRP A 92 2.53 -3.89 -6.55
CA TRP A 92 1.87 -3.36 -7.74
C TRP A 92 2.33 -1.96 -8.12
N SER A 93 2.50 -1.08 -7.12
CA SER A 93 2.98 0.28 -7.36
C SER A 93 4.38 0.32 -7.99
N ILE A 94 5.17 -0.74 -7.82
CA ILE A 94 6.51 -0.86 -8.42
C ILE A 94 6.44 -1.44 -9.85
N SER A 95 5.52 -2.36 -10.12
CA SER A 95 5.42 -3.06 -11.42
C SER A 95 4.87 -2.22 -12.57
N PHE A 96 4.15 -1.13 -12.31
CA PHE A 96 3.53 -0.30 -13.35
C PHE A 96 3.92 1.18 -13.21
N PRO A 97 5.12 1.58 -13.66
CA PRO A 97 5.48 3.00 -13.72
C PRO A 97 4.52 3.74 -14.66
N VAL A 98 4.08 4.94 -14.24
CA VAL A 98 3.27 5.83 -15.07
C VAL A 98 4.10 6.21 -16.30
N PRO A 99 3.57 6.13 -17.53
CA PRO A 99 4.29 6.57 -18.72
C PRO A 99 4.68 8.04 -18.56
N VAL A 100 5.99 8.29 -18.57
CA VAL A 100 6.58 9.61 -18.34
C VAL A 100 6.33 10.46 -19.59
N GLN A 101 5.62 11.57 -19.44
CA GLN A 101 5.55 12.59 -20.50
C GLN A 101 6.92 13.29 -20.61
N PRO A 102 7.44 13.55 -21.83
CA PRO A 102 8.72 14.21 -22.00
C PRO A 102 8.66 15.62 -21.38
N GLY A 103 9.52 15.88 -20.39
CA GLY A 103 9.61 17.16 -19.66
C GLY A 103 9.23 17.13 -18.18
N TYR A 104 8.72 16.00 -17.65
CA TYR A 104 8.37 15.90 -16.22
C TYR A 104 9.51 15.33 -15.38
N TYR A 105 9.93 16.09 -14.36
CA TYR A 105 10.93 15.67 -13.36
C TYR A 105 10.48 14.40 -12.64
N HIS A 106 11.43 13.50 -12.38
CA HIS A 106 11.21 12.26 -11.65
C HIS A 106 10.73 12.60 -10.22
N SER A 107 9.43 12.51 -9.95
CA SER A 107 8.96 12.51 -8.56
C SER A 107 9.60 11.30 -7.88
N ASN A 108 10.31 11.53 -6.77
CA ASN A 108 10.91 10.52 -5.90
C ASN A 108 9.82 9.72 -5.14
N ARG A 109 8.83 9.22 -5.87
CA ARG A 109 7.67 8.48 -5.38
C ARG A 109 8.07 7.21 -4.64
N LYS A 110 9.21 6.61 -5.03
CA LYS A 110 9.85 5.50 -4.32
C LYS A 110 10.32 5.92 -2.92
N ILE A 111 10.97 7.07 -2.80
CA ILE A 111 11.44 7.60 -1.51
C ILE A 111 10.24 7.91 -0.62
N ARG A 112 9.19 8.58 -1.11
CA ARG A 112 7.97 8.83 -0.33
C ARG A 112 7.31 7.54 0.18
N ALA A 113 7.22 6.51 -0.65
CA ALA A 113 6.62 5.23 -0.24
C ALA A 113 7.48 4.51 0.81
N VAL A 114 8.81 4.50 0.65
CA VAL A 114 9.74 3.91 1.61
C VAL A 114 9.72 4.69 2.93
N THR A 115 9.78 6.03 2.89
CA THR A 115 9.69 6.89 4.08
C THR A 115 8.37 6.67 4.82
N ALA A 116 7.24 6.61 4.11
CA ALA A 116 5.94 6.32 4.73
C ALA A 116 5.91 4.92 5.38
N GLY A 117 6.47 3.91 4.71
CA GLY A 117 6.58 2.55 5.26
C GLY A 117 7.43 2.49 6.53
N VAL A 118 8.61 3.13 6.51
CA VAL A 118 9.51 3.19 7.67
C VAL A 118 8.88 3.95 8.83
N CYS A 119 8.25 5.09 8.57
CA CYS A 119 7.51 5.87 9.57
C CYS A 119 6.39 5.05 10.22
N LEU A 120 5.65 4.25 9.45
CA LEU A 120 4.58 3.40 9.95
C LEU A 120 5.12 2.27 10.84
N ILE A 121 6.24 1.65 10.45
CA ILE A 121 6.91 0.62 11.26
C ILE A 121 7.40 1.20 12.59
N ILE A 122 8.07 2.35 12.56
CA ILE A 122 8.56 3.03 13.77
C ILE A 122 7.40 3.38 14.71
N TRP A 123 6.30 3.91 14.17
CA TRP A 123 5.10 4.21 14.95
C TRP A 123 4.49 2.95 15.57
N ALA A 124 4.40 1.86 14.81
CA ALA A 124 3.84 0.60 15.29
C ALA A 124 4.69 -0.02 16.41
N VAL A 125 6.02 -0.06 16.23
CA VAL A 125 6.95 -0.55 17.24
C VAL A 125 6.86 0.29 18.51
N PHE A 126 6.82 1.62 18.38
CA PHE A 126 6.60 2.52 19.51
C PHE A 126 5.28 2.21 20.23
N GLY A 127 4.16 2.08 19.50
CA GLY A 127 2.85 1.79 20.09
C GLY A 127 2.81 0.45 20.84
N ILE A 128 3.42 -0.59 20.27
CA ILE A 128 3.52 -1.91 20.93
C ILE A 128 4.35 -1.81 22.22
N MET A 129 5.55 -1.22 22.14
CA MET A 129 6.43 -1.04 23.30
C MET A 129 5.76 -0.19 24.39
N TRP A 130 5.08 0.88 24.00
CA TRP A 130 4.34 1.75 24.91
C TRP A 130 3.27 0.97 25.66
N ILE A 131 2.49 0.14 24.96
CA ILE A 131 1.42 -0.63 25.58
C ILE A 131 1.96 -1.65 26.58
N ILE A 132 3.00 -2.40 26.21
CA ILE A 132 3.57 -3.46 27.05
C ILE A 132 4.22 -2.91 28.32
N PHE A 133 5.02 -1.85 28.17
CA PHE A 133 5.93 -1.43 29.24
C PHE A 133 5.47 -0.21 30.03
N PHE A 134 4.61 0.63 29.45
CA PHE A 134 4.32 1.95 30.01
C PHE A 134 2.82 2.21 30.22
N SER A 135 1.92 1.60 29.45
CA SER A 135 0.50 1.98 29.46
C SER A 135 -0.23 1.71 30.77
N GLY A 136 0.26 0.78 31.61
CA GLY A 136 -0.38 0.37 32.86
C GLY A 136 -0.50 1.49 33.90
N ASP A 137 0.45 2.44 33.88
CA ASP A 137 0.50 3.54 34.85
C ASP A 137 -0.28 4.79 34.40
N TYR A 138 -0.86 4.76 33.20
CA TYR A 138 -1.58 5.87 32.61
C TYR A 138 -3.07 5.56 32.44
N SER A 139 -3.91 6.57 32.65
CA SER A 139 -5.33 6.46 32.33
C SER A 139 -5.56 6.27 30.83
N ILE A 140 -6.73 5.76 30.45
CA ILE A 140 -7.09 5.56 29.05
C ILE A 140 -7.03 6.85 28.23
N PHE A 141 -7.39 8.00 28.82
CA PHE A 141 -7.30 9.30 28.16
C PHE A 141 -5.84 9.72 27.94
N GLN A 142 -4.95 9.47 28.91
CA GLN A 142 -3.53 9.77 28.77
C GLN A 142 -2.86 8.88 27.72
N ASN A 143 -3.15 7.57 27.74
CA ASN A 143 -2.66 6.63 26.72
C ASN A 143 -3.13 7.01 25.31
N THR A 144 -4.39 7.42 25.18
CA THR A 144 -4.94 7.91 23.91
C THR A 144 -4.25 9.19 23.45
N GLY A 145 -4.03 10.15 24.37
CA GLY A 145 -3.31 11.39 24.08
C GLY A 145 -1.88 11.15 23.61
N ILE A 146 -1.18 10.19 24.20
CA ILE A 146 0.21 9.85 23.85
C ILE A 146 0.30 9.18 22.49
N LEU A 147 -0.63 8.27 22.17
CA LEU A 147 -0.72 7.67 20.83
C LEU A 147 -1.07 8.71 19.76
N LEU A 148 -1.96 9.66 20.06
CA LEU A 148 -2.30 10.76 19.15
C LEU A 148 -1.10 11.69 18.94
N ALA A 149 -0.39 12.06 20.00
CA ALA A 149 0.82 12.88 19.91
C ALA A 149 1.91 12.20 19.06
N ALA A 150 2.16 10.90 19.28
CA ALA A 150 3.10 10.12 18.48
C ALA A 150 2.69 10.05 16.99
N THR A 151 1.38 9.96 16.73
CA THR A 151 0.83 10.00 15.37
C THR A 151 1.11 11.33 14.69
N VAL A 152 0.88 12.46 15.38
CA VAL A 152 1.16 13.80 14.86
C VAL A 152 2.65 13.98 14.56
N VAL A 153 3.52 13.50 15.45
CA VAL A 153 4.98 13.57 15.24
C VAL A 153 5.40 12.77 14.00
N ILE A 154 4.94 11.53 13.86
CA ILE A 154 5.30 10.66 12.74
C ILE A 154 4.78 11.22 11.40
N LEU A 155 3.53 11.72 11.38
CA LEU A 155 2.97 12.35 10.19
C LEU A 155 3.71 13.63 9.82
N GLY A 156 4.08 14.46 10.81
CA GLY A 156 4.87 15.66 10.62
C GLY A 156 6.27 15.37 10.07
N VAL A 157 6.98 14.41 10.66
CA VAL A 157 8.31 13.96 10.20
C VAL A 157 8.23 13.38 8.78
N GLY A 158 7.22 12.55 8.49
CA GLY A 158 6.99 12.02 7.16
C GLY A 158 6.71 13.10 6.11
N TRP A 159 5.97 14.15 6.49
CA TRP A 159 5.71 15.30 5.64
C TRP A 159 6.99 16.10 5.34
N VAL A 160 7.76 16.46 6.37
CA VAL A 160 9.03 17.20 6.22
C VAL A 160 10.04 16.41 5.40
N ALA A 161 10.22 15.11 5.68
CA ALA A 161 11.10 14.25 4.90
C ALA A 161 10.69 14.15 3.43
N SER A 162 9.39 14.23 3.15
CA SER A 162 8.88 14.25 1.78
C SER A 162 9.11 15.57 1.03
N GLU A 163 9.25 16.68 1.76
CA GLU A 163 9.53 18.00 1.21
C GLU A 163 11.03 18.21 0.97
N ILE A 164 11.89 17.67 1.82
CA ILE A 164 13.35 17.72 1.63
C ILE A 164 13.76 16.91 0.38
N GLY A 165 13.11 15.78 0.11
CA GLY A 165 13.40 14.96 -1.08
C GLY A 165 12.88 15.52 -2.41
N ARG A 166 12.30 16.73 -2.41
CA ARG A 166 11.85 17.48 -3.60
C ARG A 166 12.92 18.42 -4.18
N HIS A 167 13.89 18.84 -3.36
CA HIS A 167 15.00 19.70 -3.75
C HIS A 167 16.27 18.87 -4.02
#